data_AF-A0A0R3QKM4-F1
#
_entry.id   AF-A0A0R3QKM4-F1
#
_cell.length_a   1.000
_cell.length_b   1.000
_cell.length_c   1.000
_cell.angle_alpha   90.00
_cell.angle_beta   90.00
_cell.angle_gamma   90.00
#
_symmetry.space_group_name_H-M   'P 1'
#
loop_
_entity.id
_entity.type
_entity.pdbx_description
1 polymer ?
#
loop_
_entity_poly.entity_id
_entity_poly.type
_entity_poly.pdbx_seq_one_letter_code
_entity_poly.pdbx_strand_id
1 'polypeptide(L)'
;MPTEISQSRLAGRYKPSNACTIIAVKLTEFIYREGIILRPTHISRASRRNSVRSYPRLRNWPSKILAEFEKAKPITRCSAQLLNAFINAIIEGNEIHEQEMVKRRPICSCCDRHAETFTIPQALEGCGNVFREIDYITVHGKIIYNLKQFLLAPIQSDLLKDHLQIYMILIVFERSILLVYERKCNAIFLLDTHTHLRTRNMKTGGLIAMCLVNNLDCLIKWMCRNVFPEITCKLNCDQSFEVSVLAFKGRLHEDDHPLFVPRNVETLHLFPAQQIDQTFQLQMQMQCTKTSGSKAIFE
;
A
#
# COMPACT_ATOMS: atom_id res chain seq x y z
N MET A 1 -1.51 -14.47 7.14
CA MET A 1 -0.14 -14.06 6.75
C MET A 1 0.47 -15.17 5.92
N PRO A 2 0.80 -14.95 4.64
CA PRO A 2 1.63 -15.88 3.86
C PRO A 2 3.11 -15.67 4.23
N THR A 3 3.57 -16.31 5.30
CA THR A 3 4.91 -16.08 5.89
C THR A 3 6.06 -16.44 4.95
N GLU A 4 5.82 -17.31 3.97
CA GLU A 4 6.84 -17.82 3.04
C GLU A 4 6.85 -17.09 1.68
N ILE A 5 5.83 -16.27 1.40
CA ILE A 5 5.64 -15.63 0.09
C ILE A 5 5.95 -14.15 0.21
N SER A 6 6.94 -13.65 -0.50
CA SER A 6 7.20 -12.21 -0.64
C SER A 6 7.94 -11.93 -1.93
N GLN A 7 7.90 -10.69 -2.40
CA GLN A 7 8.52 -10.30 -3.68
C GLN A 7 10.02 -10.63 -3.79
N SER A 8 10.74 -10.67 -2.66
CA SER A 8 12.19 -10.92 -2.61
C SER A 8 12.56 -12.40 -2.47
N ARG A 9 11.58 -13.32 -2.38
CA ARG A 9 11.82 -14.74 -2.07
C ARG A 9 11.08 -15.75 -2.93
N LEU A 10 9.95 -15.36 -3.52
CA LEU A 10 9.21 -16.25 -4.40
C LEU A 10 10.06 -16.56 -5.64
N ALA A 11 9.94 -17.77 -6.17
CA ALA A 11 10.73 -18.28 -7.30
C ALA A 11 12.27 -18.30 -7.09
N GLY A 12 12.73 -18.58 -5.86
CA GLY A 12 14.15 -18.80 -5.58
C GLY A 12 15.00 -17.52 -5.54
N ARG A 13 14.37 -16.34 -5.47
CA ARG A 13 15.07 -15.06 -5.34
C ARG A 13 15.69 -14.90 -3.93
N TYR A 14 16.90 -14.34 -3.88
CA TYR A 14 17.61 -14.02 -2.63
C TYR A 14 17.99 -12.54 -2.50
N LYS A 15 17.72 -11.73 -3.54
CA LYS A 15 17.97 -10.28 -3.58
C LYS A 15 16.65 -9.50 -3.41
N PRO A 16 16.67 -8.32 -2.76
CA PRO A 16 15.50 -7.43 -2.70
C PRO A 16 15.03 -7.06 -4.12
N SER A 17 13.71 -6.91 -4.29
CA SER A 17 13.10 -6.44 -5.54
C SER A 17 12.47 -5.07 -5.29
N ASN A 18 12.60 -4.17 -6.27
CA ASN A 18 11.94 -2.85 -6.29
C ASN A 18 10.70 -2.85 -7.18
N ALA A 19 10.17 -4.04 -7.50
CA ALA A 19 9.00 -4.25 -8.34
C ALA A 19 7.65 -3.95 -7.66
N CYS A 20 7.65 -3.44 -6.42
CA CYS A 20 6.43 -3.35 -5.60
C CYS A 20 5.27 -2.60 -6.28
N THR A 21 5.54 -1.52 -7.02
CA THR A 21 4.51 -0.76 -7.76
C THR A 21 3.90 -1.60 -8.89
N ILE A 22 4.73 -2.27 -9.69
CA ILE A 22 4.28 -3.16 -10.77
C ILE A 22 3.47 -4.32 -10.20
N ILE A 23 3.97 -4.94 -9.11
CA ILE A 23 3.28 -6.04 -8.44
C ILE A 23 1.91 -5.59 -7.89
N ALA A 24 1.80 -4.37 -7.34
CA ALA A 24 0.52 -3.84 -6.86
C ALA A 24 -0.49 -3.63 -8.00
N VAL A 25 -0.03 -3.16 -9.17
CA VAL A 25 -0.85 -3.05 -10.38
C VAL A 25 -1.30 -4.42 -10.86
N LYS A 26 -0.39 -5.40 -10.95
CA LYS A 26 -0.73 -6.78 -11.36
C LYS A 26 -1.68 -7.46 -10.38
N LEU A 27 -1.51 -7.26 -9.08
CA LEU A 27 -2.41 -7.79 -8.07
C LEU A 27 -3.82 -7.20 -8.20
N THR A 28 -3.91 -5.92 -8.53
CA THR A 28 -5.19 -5.26 -8.86
C THR A 28 -5.85 -5.94 -10.06
N GLU A 29 -5.08 -6.23 -11.11
CA GLU A 29 -5.58 -6.92 -12.30
C GLU A 29 -6.10 -8.32 -12.00
N PHE A 30 -5.34 -9.14 -11.27
CA PHE A 30 -5.79 -10.48 -10.89
C PHE A 30 -7.05 -10.47 -10.04
N ILE A 31 -7.11 -9.61 -9.01
CA ILE A 31 -8.29 -9.50 -8.14
C ILE A 31 -9.52 -9.11 -8.96
N TYR A 32 -9.38 -8.16 -9.87
CA TYR A 32 -10.49 -7.69 -10.70
C TYR A 32 -10.93 -8.74 -11.72
N ARG A 33 -10.00 -9.28 -12.53
CA ARG A 33 -10.33 -10.22 -13.62
C ARG A 33 -10.91 -11.53 -13.09
N GLU A 34 -10.39 -12.05 -11.98
CA GLU A 34 -10.90 -13.29 -11.37
C GLU A 34 -12.16 -13.05 -10.50
N GLY A 35 -12.59 -11.80 -10.32
CA GLY A 35 -13.74 -11.47 -9.48
C GLY A 35 -13.55 -11.84 -8.01
N ILE A 36 -12.35 -11.66 -7.46
CA ILE A 36 -12.03 -12.11 -6.10
C ILE A 36 -12.75 -11.23 -5.08
N ILE A 37 -13.72 -11.81 -4.38
CA ILE A 37 -14.41 -11.13 -3.29
C ILE A 37 -13.55 -11.17 -2.03
N LEU A 38 -13.16 -10.00 -1.54
CA LEU A 38 -12.41 -9.89 -0.29
C LEU A 38 -13.39 -9.97 0.88
N ARG A 39 -13.26 -10.98 1.73
CA ARG A 39 -14.16 -11.13 2.90
C ARG A 39 -13.37 -11.23 4.18
N PRO A 40 -13.94 -10.76 5.31
CA PRO A 40 -13.49 -11.24 6.60
C PRO A 40 -13.53 -12.75 6.61
N THR A 41 -12.39 -13.40 6.83
CA THR A 41 -12.40 -14.79 7.26
C THR A 41 -13.27 -14.87 8.50
N HIS A 42 -14.34 -15.66 8.41
CA HIS A 42 -15.13 -15.99 9.58
C HIS A 42 -14.18 -16.51 10.66
N ILE A 43 -14.11 -15.76 11.76
CA ILE A 43 -13.50 -16.22 13.00
C ILE A 43 -14.37 -17.40 13.41
N SER A 44 -13.99 -18.63 13.06
CA SER A 44 -14.60 -19.79 13.68
C SER A 44 -14.37 -19.58 15.17
N ARG A 45 -15.44 -19.35 15.95
CA ARG A 45 -15.42 -19.59 17.38
C ARG A 45 -15.17 -21.08 17.49
N ALA A 46 -13.91 -21.49 17.44
CA ALA A 46 -13.52 -22.80 17.88
C ALA A 46 -14.10 -22.90 19.29
N SER A 47 -15.08 -23.79 19.40
CA SER A 47 -15.66 -24.30 20.63
C SER A 47 -14.66 -24.15 21.77
N ARG A 48 -15.06 -23.47 22.85
CA ARG A 48 -14.41 -23.58 24.16
C ARG A 48 -14.55 -25.03 24.61
N ARG A 49 -13.73 -25.93 24.07
CA ARG A 49 -13.49 -27.26 24.61
C ARG A 49 -11.98 -27.45 24.62
N ASN A 50 -11.43 -27.23 25.80
CA ASN A 50 -10.22 -27.83 26.35
C ASN A 50 -9.24 -28.40 25.32
N SER A 51 -8.42 -27.55 24.74
CA SER A 51 -7.07 -27.93 24.34
C SER A 51 -6.14 -26.78 24.67
N VAL A 52 -5.68 -26.74 25.91
CA VAL A 52 -4.43 -26.07 26.25
C VAL A 52 -3.32 -26.85 25.53
N ARG A 53 -3.12 -26.55 24.24
CA ARG A 53 -1.81 -26.72 23.62
C ARG A 53 -1.12 -25.38 23.76
N SER A 54 -0.35 -25.29 24.82
CA SER A 54 0.67 -24.27 25.03
C SER A 54 1.52 -24.17 23.78
N TYR A 55 1.32 -23.09 23.01
CA TYR A 55 2.31 -22.66 22.04
C TYR A 55 3.61 -22.40 22.82
N PRO A 56 4.78 -22.91 22.37
CA PRO A 56 6.03 -22.66 23.07
C PRO A 56 6.24 -21.15 23.12
N ARG A 57 6.41 -20.62 24.34
CA ARG A 57 6.64 -19.19 24.60
C ARG A 57 7.86 -18.74 23.79
N LEU A 58 7.61 -18.08 22.65
CA LEU A 58 8.63 -17.47 21.80
C LEU A 58 9.21 -16.25 22.53
N ARG A 59 10.32 -16.48 23.23
CA ARG A 59 10.80 -15.60 24.30
C ARG A 59 11.49 -14.30 23.86
N ASN A 60 11.64 -14.02 22.56
CA ASN A 60 12.51 -12.93 22.09
C ASN A 60 11.90 -12.07 20.96
N TRP A 61 10.68 -11.56 21.15
CA TRP A 61 10.16 -10.48 20.29
C TRP A 61 10.19 -9.13 21.03
N PRO A 62 10.34 -7.99 20.31
CA PRO A 62 10.11 -6.67 20.89
C PRO A 62 8.66 -6.58 21.38
N SER A 63 8.49 -6.55 22.70
CA SER A 63 7.21 -6.73 23.40
C SER A 63 6.11 -5.76 22.98
N LYS A 64 6.45 -4.58 22.43
CA LYS A 64 5.48 -3.59 21.93
C LYS A 64 4.87 -3.95 20.57
N ILE A 65 5.61 -4.64 19.69
CA ILE A 65 5.15 -4.95 18.33
C ILE A 65 4.18 -6.13 18.39
N LEU A 66 4.52 -7.24 19.09
CA LEU A 66 3.54 -8.34 19.17
C LEU A 66 2.32 -8.02 20.01
N ALA A 67 2.37 -7.16 21.02
CA ALA A 67 1.15 -6.77 21.73
C ALA A 67 0.11 -6.10 20.80
N GLU A 68 0.54 -5.42 19.75
CA GLU A 68 -0.35 -4.81 18.74
C GLU A 68 -0.71 -5.80 17.62
N PHE A 69 0.21 -6.68 17.20
CA PHE A 69 -0.08 -7.77 16.26
C PHE A 69 -0.96 -8.87 16.85
N GLU A 70 -0.91 -9.13 18.15
CA GLU A 70 -1.73 -10.10 18.89
C GLU A 70 -3.13 -9.55 19.18
N LYS A 71 -3.28 -8.21 19.30
CA LYS A 71 -4.60 -7.55 19.29
C LYS A 71 -5.30 -7.73 17.94
N ALA A 72 -4.55 -7.73 16.85
CA ALA A 72 -5.08 -8.09 15.54
C ALA A 72 -5.31 -9.61 15.51
N LYS A 73 -6.57 -10.05 15.38
CA LYS A 73 -6.87 -11.48 15.25
C LYS A 73 -6.27 -11.97 13.94
N PRO A 74 -5.28 -12.90 13.95
CA PRO A 74 -4.65 -13.34 12.72
C PRO A 74 -5.69 -13.99 11.80
N ILE A 75 -5.72 -13.57 10.54
CA ILE A 75 -6.47 -14.26 9.48
C ILE A 75 -5.84 -15.65 9.33
N THR A 76 -6.56 -16.67 9.79
CA THR A 76 -6.07 -18.06 9.81
C THR A 76 -6.23 -18.76 8.46
N ARG A 77 -6.99 -18.21 7.50
CA ARG A 77 -7.14 -18.75 6.14
C ARG A 77 -7.26 -17.62 5.11
N CYS A 78 -6.30 -17.51 4.19
CA CYS A 78 -6.51 -16.71 2.98
C CYS A 78 -7.29 -17.58 1.97
N SER A 79 -8.18 -17.02 1.16
CA SER A 79 -8.79 -17.81 0.08
C SER A 79 -7.72 -18.26 -0.90
N ALA A 80 -7.84 -19.47 -1.44
CA ALA A 80 -6.87 -19.99 -2.41
C ALA A 80 -6.76 -19.07 -3.64
N GLN A 81 -7.89 -18.52 -4.09
CA GLN A 81 -7.95 -17.52 -5.17
C GLN A 81 -7.09 -16.29 -4.85
N LEU A 82 -7.30 -15.64 -3.70
CA LEU A 82 -6.53 -14.46 -3.32
C LEU A 82 -5.04 -14.79 -3.16
N LEU A 83 -4.71 -15.96 -2.60
CA LEU A 83 -3.34 -16.39 -2.46
C LEU A 83 -2.67 -16.63 -3.82
N ASN A 84 -3.38 -17.26 -4.76
CA ASN A 84 -2.89 -17.49 -6.12
C ASN A 84 -2.69 -16.17 -6.86
N ALA A 85 -3.67 -15.26 -6.81
CA ALA A 85 -3.52 -13.90 -7.35
C ALA A 85 -2.31 -13.18 -6.77
N PHE A 86 -2.08 -13.31 -5.45
CA PHE A 86 -0.93 -12.72 -4.77
C PHE A 86 0.40 -13.30 -5.23
N ILE A 87 0.49 -14.62 -5.40
CA ILE A 87 1.67 -15.34 -5.90
C ILE A 87 1.92 -14.95 -7.36
N ASN A 88 0.90 -15.02 -8.23
CA ASN A 88 1.02 -14.72 -9.65
C ASN A 88 1.40 -13.26 -9.89
N ALA A 89 0.81 -12.33 -9.13
CA ALA A 89 1.19 -10.92 -9.18
C ALA A 89 2.67 -10.70 -8.83
N ILE A 90 3.19 -11.43 -7.84
CA ILE A 90 4.61 -11.37 -7.48
C ILE A 90 5.47 -11.93 -8.61
N ILE A 91 5.11 -13.07 -9.21
CA ILE A 91 5.90 -13.71 -10.28
C ILE A 91 5.92 -12.81 -11.51
N GLU A 92 4.74 -12.47 -12.05
CA GLU A 92 4.62 -11.67 -13.27
C GLU A 92 5.14 -10.25 -13.08
N GLY A 93 4.84 -9.60 -11.95
CA GLY A 93 5.30 -8.24 -11.72
C GLY A 93 6.82 -8.14 -11.60
N ASN A 94 7.46 -9.19 -11.09
CA ASN A 94 8.91 -9.30 -11.04
C ASN A 94 9.54 -9.56 -12.42
N GLU A 95 8.85 -10.30 -13.30
CA GLU A 95 9.28 -10.51 -14.69
C GLU A 95 9.15 -9.22 -15.51
N ILE A 96 8.00 -8.55 -15.44
CA ILE A 96 7.76 -7.25 -16.07
C ILE A 96 8.81 -6.23 -15.60
N HIS A 97 9.07 -6.16 -14.29
CA HIS A 97 10.11 -5.28 -13.76
C HIS A 97 11.49 -5.53 -14.38
N GLU A 98 11.90 -6.80 -14.53
CA GLU A 98 13.18 -7.13 -15.16
C GLU A 98 13.21 -6.72 -16.64
N GLN A 99 12.13 -6.97 -17.39
CA GLN A 99 12.01 -6.55 -18.79
C GLN A 99 12.07 -5.03 -18.94
N GLU A 100 11.34 -4.29 -18.12
CA GLU A 100 11.33 -2.82 -18.14
C GLU A 100 12.70 -2.24 -17.73
N MET A 101 13.37 -2.84 -16.76
CA MET A 101 14.73 -2.45 -16.39
C MET A 101 15.76 -2.70 -17.49
N VAL A 102 15.57 -3.72 -18.33
CA VAL A 102 16.40 -3.93 -19.53
C VAL A 102 16.18 -2.82 -20.55
N LYS A 103 14.92 -2.42 -20.82
CA LYS A 103 14.59 -1.33 -21.74
C LYS A 103 15.16 0.02 -21.31
N ARG A 104 15.25 0.26 -20.00
CA ARG A 104 15.77 1.50 -19.41
C ARG A 104 17.28 1.64 -19.43
N ARG A 105 18.05 0.61 -19.81
CA ARG A 105 19.52 0.66 -19.83
C ARG A 105 20.01 1.65 -20.90
N PRO A 106 20.68 2.76 -20.53
CA PRO A 106 21.51 3.53 -21.44
C PRO A 106 22.83 2.80 -21.64
N ILE A 107 23.55 3.21 -22.68
CA ILE A 107 24.82 2.64 -23.15
C ILE A 107 25.95 2.66 -22.08
N CYS A 108 25.77 3.35 -20.94
CA CYS A 108 26.83 3.53 -19.92
C CYS A 108 26.43 3.00 -18.52
N SER A 109 27.34 2.20 -17.92
CA SER A 109 27.10 1.31 -16.77
C SER A 109 27.45 1.91 -15.39
N CYS A 110 27.50 3.22 -15.23
CA CYS A 110 28.07 3.85 -14.03
C CYS A 110 27.10 4.08 -12.84
N CYS A 111 25.84 3.64 -12.92
CA CYS A 111 24.88 3.78 -11.81
C CYS A 111 24.25 2.43 -11.44
N ASP A 112 24.11 2.17 -10.14
CA ASP A 112 23.54 0.93 -9.58
C ASP A 112 22.00 0.92 -9.72
N ARG A 113 21.53 0.71 -10.96
CA ARG A 113 20.11 0.85 -11.39
C ARG A 113 19.16 -0.18 -10.78
N HIS A 114 19.66 -1.19 -10.08
CA HIS A 114 18.82 -2.14 -9.36
C HIS A 114 18.02 -1.46 -8.22
N ALA A 115 18.35 -0.21 -7.87
CA ALA A 115 17.67 0.60 -6.87
C ALA A 115 16.45 1.41 -7.40
N GLU A 116 16.23 1.51 -8.72
CA GLU A 116 15.15 2.36 -9.26
C GLU A 116 13.76 1.76 -9.01
N THR A 117 12.85 2.58 -8.49
CA THR A 117 11.42 2.25 -8.35
C THR A 117 10.60 2.81 -9.51
N PHE A 118 9.43 2.22 -9.76
CA PHE A 118 8.50 2.69 -10.79
C PHE A 118 7.47 3.64 -10.17
N THR A 119 7.23 4.76 -10.85
CA THR A 119 6.03 5.56 -10.64
C THR A 119 4.80 4.79 -11.12
N ILE A 120 3.60 5.20 -10.68
CA ILE A 120 2.34 4.53 -11.06
C ILE A 120 2.13 4.56 -12.59
N PRO A 121 2.30 5.69 -13.30
CA PRO A 121 2.16 5.71 -14.76
C PRO A 121 3.11 4.73 -15.47
N GLN A 122 4.36 4.65 -15.03
CA GLN A 122 5.33 3.72 -15.61
C GLN A 122 4.98 2.25 -15.32
N ALA A 123 4.47 1.95 -14.12
CA ALA A 123 4.03 0.61 -13.78
C ALA A 123 2.79 0.19 -14.59
N LEU A 124 1.85 1.11 -14.81
CA LEU A 124 0.68 0.88 -15.66
C LEU A 124 1.09 0.59 -17.11
N GLU A 125 2.05 1.35 -17.65
CA GLU A 125 2.60 1.13 -19.00
C GLU A 125 3.24 -0.25 -19.12
N GLY A 126 4.11 -0.62 -18.17
CA GLY A 126 4.73 -1.95 -18.15
C GLY A 126 3.73 -3.10 -18.01
N CYS A 127 2.57 -2.85 -17.38
CA CYS A 127 1.46 -3.81 -17.28
C CYS A 127 0.48 -3.72 -18.47
N GLY A 128 0.84 -3.05 -19.57
CA GLY A 128 0.03 -2.98 -20.78
C GLY A 128 -1.20 -2.06 -20.69
N ASN A 129 -1.25 -1.16 -19.72
CA ASN A 129 -2.35 -0.18 -19.54
C ASN A 129 -3.75 -0.82 -19.46
N VAL A 130 -3.84 -2.04 -18.91
CA VAL A 130 -5.12 -2.71 -18.62
C VAL A 130 -5.93 -1.91 -17.59
N PHE A 131 -5.24 -1.29 -16.64
CA PHE A 131 -5.80 -0.30 -15.73
C PHE A 131 -5.35 1.10 -16.13
N ARG A 132 -6.11 2.10 -15.69
CA ARG A 132 -5.74 3.51 -15.77
C ARG A 132 -5.84 4.15 -14.39
N GLU A 133 -4.96 5.10 -14.13
CA GLU A 133 -5.10 6.02 -13.01
C GLU A 133 -6.22 7.03 -13.34
N ILE A 134 -7.25 7.08 -12.50
CA ILE A 134 -8.41 7.98 -12.70
C ILE A 134 -8.30 9.26 -11.89
N ASP A 135 -7.55 9.23 -10.80
CA ASP A 135 -7.15 10.40 -10.04
C ASP A 135 -5.91 10.07 -9.21
N TYR A 136 -5.13 11.11 -8.89
CA TYR A 136 -3.88 11.01 -8.14
C TYR A 136 -3.71 12.23 -7.24
N ILE A 137 -3.09 12.02 -6.09
CA ILE A 137 -2.64 13.12 -5.23
C ILE A 137 -1.32 12.82 -4.53
N THR A 138 -0.44 13.81 -4.51
CA THR A 138 0.73 13.87 -3.62
C THR A 138 0.40 14.76 -2.44
N VAL A 139 0.65 14.29 -1.22
CA VAL A 139 0.36 15.04 -0.01
C VAL A 139 1.63 15.20 0.80
N HIS A 140 1.95 16.45 1.14
CA HIS A 140 3.00 16.78 2.09
C HIS A 140 2.37 16.94 3.48
N GLY A 141 2.96 16.28 4.48
CA GLY A 141 2.50 16.31 5.85
C GLY A 141 2.48 14.92 6.48
N LYS A 142 2.28 14.90 7.81
CA LYS A 142 2.30 13.66 8.58
C LYS A 142 1.16 12.74 8.15
N ILE A 143 1.51 11.52 7.73
CA ILE A 143 0.56 10.50 7.22
C ILE A 143 -0.55 10.21 8.23
N ILE A 144 -0.20 10.15 9.52
CA ILE A 144 -1.14 9.84 10.60
C ILE A 144 -2.31 10.83 10.72
N TYR A 145 -2.14 12.07 10.27
CA TYR A 145 -3.19 13.10 10.33
C TYR A 145 -3.89 13.30 8.99
N ASN A 146 -3.19 13.08 7.88
CA ASN A 146 -3.67 13.48 6.56
C ASN A 146 -4.29 12.33 5.77
N LEU A 147 -3.81 11.09 5.91
CA LEU A 147 -4.18 10.00 4.99
C LEU A 147 -5.68 9.66 4.98
N LYS A 148 -6.35 9.77 6.14
CA LYS A 148 -7.75 9.33 6.29
C LYS A 148 -8.70 9.97 5.27
N GLN A 149 -8.60 11.29 5.06
CA GLN A 149 -9.52 11.99 4.16
C GLN A 149 -9.32 11.58 2.70
N PHE A 150 -8.07 11.31 2.29
CA PHE A 150 -7.76 10.86 0.93
C PHE A 150 -8.18 9.40 0.68
N LEU A 151 -8.22 8.55 1.71
CA LEU A 151 -8.81 7.21 1.58
C LEU A 151 -10.35 7.26 1.53
N LEU A 152 -10.97 8.19 2.25
CA LEU A 152 -12.43 8.32 2.29
C LEU A 152 -13.01 8.97 1.03
N ALA A 153 -12.30 9.93 0.43
CA ALA A 153 -12.76 10.67 -0.74
C ALA A 153 -13.23 9.78 -1.91
N PRO A 154 -12.44 8.80 -2.41
CA PRO A 154 -12.92 7.90 -3.47
C PRO A 154 -14.04 6.96 -2.98
N ILE A 155 -14.02 6.53 -1.72
CA ILE A 155 -15.05 5.64 -1.14
C ILE A 155 -16.44 6.33 -1.09
N GLN A 156 -16.44 7.63 -0.77
CA GLN A 156 -17.63 8.46 -0.62
C GLN A 156 -18.06 9.13 -1.93
N SER A 157 -17.26 9.01 -3.00
CA SER A 157 -17.55 9.63 -4.28
C SER A 157 -18.75 8.99 -4.97
N ASP A 158 -19.69 9.83 -5.40
CA ASP A 158 -20.83 9.42 -6.23
C ASP A 158 -20.41 8.83 -7.58
N LEU A 159 -19.22 9.21 -8.09
CA LEU A 159 -18.68 8.69 -9.36
C LEU A 159 -18.34 7.20 -9.25
N LEU A 160 -17.97 6.74 -8.06
CA LEU A 160 -17.56 5.36 -7.80
C LEU A 160 -18.64 4.57 -7.06
N LYS A 161 -19.86 5.10 -6.91
CA LYS A 161 -20.93 4.45 -6.12
C LYS A 161 -21.30 3.04 -6.63
N ASP A 162 -21.20 2.83 -7.94
CA ASP A 162 -21.51 1.54 -8.60
C ASP A 162 -20.31 0.57 -8.56
N HIS A 163 -19.13 1.02 -8.14
CA HIS A 163 -17.94 0.17 -8.02
C HIS A 163 -18.05 -0.68 -6.74
N LEU A 164 -18.09 -2.00 -6.88
CA LEU A 164 -18.12 -2.93 -5.74
C LEU A 164 -16.79 -2.98 -5.00
N GLN A 165 -15.70 -2.78 -5.74
CA GLN A 165 -14.36 -2.61 -5.19
C GLN A 165 -13.72 -1.33 -5.72
N ILE A 166 -12.98 -0.63 -4.87
CA ILE A 166 -12.18 0.54 -5.26
C ILE A 166 -10.72 0.23 -4.96
N TYR A 167 -9.88 0.29 -6.00
CA TYR A 167 -8.47 -0.01 -5.93
C TYR A 167 -7.67 1.28 -5.79
N MET A 168 -6.87 1.35 -4.72
CA MET A 168 -6.00 2.48 -4.43
C MET A 168 -4.58 1.97 -4.23
N ILE A 169 -3.59 2.65 -4.80
CA ILE A 169 -2.19 2.40 -4.48
C ILE A 169 -1.69 3.53 -3.60
N LEU A 170 -1.10 3.17 -2.45
CA LEU A 170 -0.46 4.11 -1.54
C LEU A 170 1.06 3.94 -1.67
N ILE A 171 1.77 5.03 -1.99
CA ILE A 171 3.23 5.08 -1.99
C ILE A 171 3.72 5.91 -0.80
N VAL A 172 4.57 5.30 0.02
CA VAL A 172 5.22 5.95 1.16
C VAL A 172 6.67 5.47 1.23
N PHE A 173 7.63 6.40 1.25
CA PHE A 173 9.08 6.09 1.23
C PHE A 173 9.44 5.07 0.14
N GLU A 174 9.01 5.33 -1.09
CA GLU A 174 9.27 4.49 -2.27
C GLU A 174 8.70 3.06 -2.19
N ARG A 175 7.84 2.78 -1.19
CA ARG A 175 7.15 1.49 -1.03
C ARG A 175 5.69 1.64 -1.38
N SER A 176 5.26 0.83 -2.33
CA SER A 176 3.89 0.76 -2.81
C SER A 176 3.14 -0.36 -2.11
N ILE A 177 1.95 -0.04 -1.59
CA ILE A 177 0.99 -1.03 -1.09
C ILE A 177 -0.34 -0.90 -1.81
N LEU A 178 -1.04 -2.01 -1.97
CA LEU A 178 -2.38 -2.02 -2.55
C LEU A 178 -3.42 -1.94 -1.43
N LEU A 179 -4.31 -0.97 -1.54
CA LEU A 179 -5.50 -0.81 -0.70
C LEU A 179 -6.74 -1.11 -1.55
N VAL A 180 -7.57 -2.04 -1.09
CA VAL A 180 -8.83 -2.39 -1.77
C VAL A 180 -9.97 -2.13 -0.83
N TYR A 181 -10.80 -1.15 -1.14
CA TYR A 181 -12.09 -0.99 -0.47
C TYR A 181 -13.07 -2.01 -1.04
N GLU A 182 -13.69 -2.79 -0.17
CA GLU A 182 -14.74 -3.75 -0.50
C GLU A 182 -16.08 -3.24 0.05
N ARG A 183 -16.99 -2.85 -0.86
CA ARG A 183 -18.26 -2.22 -0.51
C ARG A 183 -19.17 -3.18 0.26
N LYS A 184 -19.18 -4.47 -0.10
CA LYS A 184 -20.06 -5.47 0.52
C LYS A 184 -19.88 -5.60 2.03
N CYS A 185 -18.66 -5.43 2.54
CA CYS A 185 -18.36 -5.51 3.97
C CYS A 185 -17.92 -4.17 4.58
N ASN A 186 -17.97 -3.09 3.80
CA ASN A 186 -17.53 -1.75 4.17
C ASN A 186 -16.15 -1.75 4.87
N ALA A 187 -15.17 -2.38 4.22
CA ALA A 187 -13.84 -2.58 4.76
C ALA A 187 -12.76 -2.25 3.74
N ILE A 188 -11.60 -1.78 4.22
CA ILE A 188 -10.38 -1.66 3.43
C ILE A 188 -9.48 -2.85 3.74
N PHE A 189 -9.02 -3.51 2.69
CA PHE A 189 -7.98 -4.53 2.72
C PHE A 189 -6.66 -3.90 2.30
N LEU A 190 -5.61 -4.17 3.08
CA LEU A 190 -4.24 -3.78 2.79
C LEU A 190 -3.49 -5.03 2.35
N LEU A 191 -2.91 -4.97 1.15
CA LEU A 191 -2.15 -6.02 0.51
C LEU A 191 -0.75 -5.49 0.24
N ASP A 192 0.24 -6.09 0.88
CA ASP A 192 1.62 -5.66 0.79
C ASP A 192 2.53 -6.87 0.54
N THR A 193 3.26 -6.85 -0.58
CA THR A 193 4.11 -7.96 -1.04
C THR A 193 5.55 -7.90 -0.52
N HIS A 194 5.91 -6.84 0.22
CA HIS A 194 7.22 -6.71 0.86
C HIS A 194 7.43 -7.76 1.94
N THR A 195 8.70 -7.99 2.28
CA THR A 195 9.07 -8.77 3.46
C THR A 195 8.95 -7.88 4.69
N HIS A 196 8.01 -8.19 5.57
CA HIS A 196 7.87 -7.50 6.86
C HIS A 196 8.64 -8.27 7.92
N LEU A 197 9.49 -7.61 8.72
CA LEU A 197 10.34 -8.18 9.79
C LEU A 197 11.36 -9.26 9.38
N ARG A 198 12.60 -9.08 9.86
CA ARG A 198 13.70 -10.06 9.77
C ARG A 198 14.23 -10.32 11.17
N THR A 199 13.65 -11.26 11.91
CA THR A 199 14.25 -11.75 13.17
C THR A 199 14.96 -13.08 12.91
N ARG A 200 15.91 -13.46 13.78
CA ARG A 200 16.75 -14.67 13.63
C ARG A 200 15.93 -15.96 13.38
N ASN A 201 14.68 -16.02 13.87
CA ASN A 201 13.85 -17.24 13.83
C ASN A 201 12.52 -17.08 13.09
N MET A 202 12.17 -15.88 12.62
CA MET A 202 10.96 -15.66 11.83
C MET A 202 11.24 -14.67 10.71
N LYS A 203 10.95 -15.11 9.50
CA LYS A 203 10.99 -14.27 8.33
C LYS A 203 9.55 -14.11 7.84
N THR A 204 8.90 -12.99 8.13
CA THR A 204 7.52 -12.76 7.69
C THR A 204 7.52 -12.29 6.24
N GLY A 205 6.65 -12.89 5.42
CA GLY A 205 6.47 -12.59 4.01
C GLY A 205 5.52 -11.41 3.81
N GLY A 206 4.75 -11.47 2.73
CA GLY A 206 3.70 -10.53 2.40
C GLY A 206 2.64 -10.46 3.50
N LEU A 207 1.98 -9.32 3.54
CA LEU A 207 1.02 -8.91 4.54
C LEU A 207 -0.35 -8.73 3.87
N ILE A 208 -1.36 -9.32 4.51
CA ILE A 208 -2.77 -9.05 4.22
C ILE A 208 -3.40 -8.62 5.53
N ALA A 209 -3.86 -7.38 5.59
CA ALA A 209 -4.58 -6.82 6.72
C ALA A 209 -5.94 -6.28 6.27
N MET A 210 -6.85 -6.11 7.20
CA MET A 210 -8.17 -5.55 6.91
C MET A 210 -8.67 -4.73 8.09
N CYS A 211 -9.38 -3.66 7.79
CA CYS A 211 -10.07 -2.82 8.76
C CYS A 211 -11.42 -2.36 8.21
N LEU A 212 -12.44 -2.28 9.07
CA LEU A 212 -13.69 -1.60 8.71
C LEU A 212 -13.44 -0.10 8.50
N VAL A 213 -14.18 0.54 7.60
CA VAL A 213 -14.01 1.98 7.29
C VAL A 213 -14.16 2.87 8.55
N ASN A 214 -15.04 2.51 9.48
CA ASN A 214 -15.21 3.27 10.72
C ASN A 214 -13.98 3.24 11.64
N ASN A 215 -13.02 2.35 11.38
CA ASN A 215 -11.82 2.15 12.17
C ASN A 215 -10.53 2.55 11.39
N LEU A 216 -10.64 3.40 10.36
CA LEU A 216 -9.47 3.78 9.55
C LEU A 216 -8.35 4.44 10.35
N ASP A 217 -8.66 5.24 11.37
CA ASP A 217 -7.62 5.81 12.25
C ASP A 217 -6.77 4.73 12.91
N CYS A 218 -7.38 3.60 13.29
CA CYS A 218 -6.67 2.45 13.85
C CYS A 218 -5.80 1.77 12.79
N LEU A 219 -6.31 1.59 11.57
CA LEU A 219 -5.53 1.03 10.45
C LEU A 219 -4.32 1.90 10.14
N ILE A 220 -4.49 3.22 10.04
CA ILE A 220 -3.41 4.17 9.72
C ILE A 220 -2.35 4.14 10.82
N LYS A 221 -2.75 4.22 12.09
CA LYS A 221 -1.81 4.09 13.23
C LYS A 221 -1.06 2.78 13.21
N TRP A 222 -1.75 1.68 12.93
CA TRP A 222 -1.16 0.35 12.84
C TRP A 222 -0.18 0.26 11.66
N MET A 223 -0.54 0.79 10.49
CA MET A 223 0.28 0.82 9.30
C MET A 223 1.56 1.64 9.51
N CYS A 224 1.47 2.82 10.13
CA CYS A 224 2.64 3.64 10.47
C CYS A 224 3.60 2.95 11.45
N ARG A 225 3.12 2.01 12.27
CA ARG A 225 3.95 1.29 13.24
C ARG A 225 4.58 0.03 12.66
N ASN A 226 3.86 -0.66 11.78
CA ASN A 226 4.17 -2.03 11.39
C ASN A 226 4.61 -2.17 9.92
N VAL A 227 4.12 -1.29 9.05
CA VAL A 227 4.45 -1.28 7.62
C VAL A 227 5.49 -0.20 7.33
N PHE A 228 5.30 1.00 7.88
CA PHE A 228 6.17 2.16 7.67
C PHE A 228 6.81 2.68 8.97
N PRO A 229 7.57 1.85 9.73
CA PRO A 229 8.14 2.25 11.02
C PRO A 229 9.03 3.51 10.95
N GLU A 230 9.57 3.83 9.78
CA GLU A 230 10.36 5.03 9.48
C GLU A 230 9.60 6.33 9.80
N ILE A 231 8.27 6.31 9.71
CA ILE A 231 7.40 7.43 10.11
C ILE A 231 7.63 7.81 11.58
N THR A 232 7.88 6.81 12.44
CA THR A 232 8.09 7.02 13.87
C THR A 232 9.55 7.37 14.19
N CYS A 233 10.50 6.86 13.39
CA CYS A 233 11.93 7.10 13.61
C CYS A 233 12.40 8.47 13.08
N LYS A 234 11.78 8.98 12.01
CA LYS A 234 12.15 10.26 11.36
C LYS A 234 11.24 11.41 11.79
N LEU A 235 11.19 11.69 13.09
CA LEU A 235 10.27 12.66 13.72
C LEU A 235 10.36 14.09 13.16
N ASN A 236 11.45 14.44 12.47
CA ASN A 236 11.73 15.79 11.95
C ASN A 236 11.92 15.86 10.42
N CYS A 237 11.56 14.81 9.66
CA CYS A 237 11.64 14.84 8.20
C CYS A 237 10.29 15.24 7.61
N ASP A 238 10.33 16.01 6.50
CA ASP A 238 9.17 16.20 5.64
C ASP A 238 8.65 14.83 5.20
N GLN A 239 7.44 14.51 5.66
CA GLN A 239 6.74 13.30 5.25
C GLN A 239 5.91 13.66 4.02
N SER A 240 5.96 12.79 3.02
CA SER A 240 5.03 12.82 1.90
C SER A 240 4.49 11.43 1.63
N PHE A 241 3.32 11.39 1.02
CA PHE A 241 2.73 10.16 0.52
C PHE A 241 1.94 10.45 -0.75
N GLU A 242 1.72 9.41 -1.53
CA GLU A 242 0.99 9.47 -2.78
C GLU A 242 -0.18 8.49 -2.74
N VAL A 243 -1.34 8.90 -3.25
CA VAL A 243 -2.51 8.03 -3.39
C VAL A 243 -3.01 8.10 -4.83
N SER A 244 -3.04 6.96 -5.49
CA SER A 244 -3.62 6.77 -6.83
C SER A 244 -4.89 5.96 -6.74
N VAL A 245 -5.93 6.33 -7.48
CA VAL A 245 -7.13 5.50 -7.67
C VAL A 245 -7.07 4.88 -9.07
N LEU A 246 -7.26 3.56 -9.14
CA LEU A 246 -7.20 2.82 -10.40
C LEU A 246 -8.58 2.35 -10.84
N ALA A 247 -8.83 2.39 -12.15
CA ALA A 247 -10.00 1.79 -12.78
C ALA A 247 -9.61 0.92 -13.98
N PHE A 248 -10.34 -0.16 -14.20
CA PHE A 248 -10.15 -1.02 -15.35
C PHE A 248 -10.49 -0.28 -16.65
N LYS A 249 -9.62 -0.38 -17.65
CA LYS A 249 -9.77 0.19 -19.01
C LYS A 249 -9.58 -0.89 -20.09
N GLY A 250 -9.09 -2.06 -19.72
CA GLY A 250 -8.77 -3.15 -20.63
C GLY A 250 -9.99 -3.77 -21.31
N ARG A 251 -9.71 -4.75 -22.17
CA ARG A 251 -10.74 -5.64 -22.71
C ARG A 251 -10.89 -6.86 -21.80
N LEU A 252 -12.12 -7.29 -21.60
CA LEU A 252 -12.42 -8.56 -20.94
C LEU A 252 -12.24 -9.70 -21.93
N HIS A 253 -11.67 -10.80 -21.46
CA HIS A 253 -11.56 -12.07 -22.14
C HIS A 253 -12.68 -13.02 -21.68
N GLU A 254 -12.86 -14.15 -22.38
CA GLU A 254 -13.94 -15.11 -22.06
C GLU A 254 -13.82 -15.70 -20.64
N ASP A 255 -12.58 -15.91 -20.18
CA ASP A 255 -12.28 -16.44 -18.86
C ASP A 255 -12.33 -15.38 -17.74
N ASP A 256 -12.54 -14.09 -18.08
CA ASP A 256 -12.64 -13.04 -17.08
C ASP A 256 -14.03 -13.04 -16.43
N HIS A 257 -14.06 -12.92 -15.11
CA HIS A 257 -15.26 -12.95 -14.29
C HIS A 257 -15.30 -11.79 -13.29
N PRO A 258 -15.18 -10.53 -13.73
CA PRO A 258 -15.12 -9.39 -12.82
C PRO A 258 -16.42 -9.20 -12.06
N LEU A 259 -16.32 -8.73 -10.81
CA LEU A 259 -17.49 -8.47 -9.96
C LEU A 259 -18.38 -7.34 -10.50
N PHE A 260 -17.78 -6.43 -11.25
CA PHE A 260 -18.45 -5.29 -11.87
C PHE A 260 -17.64 -4.84 -13.09
N VAL A 261 -18.30 -4.16 -14.03
CA VAL A 261 -17.62 -3.49 -15.15
C VAL A 261 -17.78 -1.99 -14.95
N PRO A 262 -16.69 -1.21 -14.80
CA PRO A 262 -16.76 0.22 -14.66
C PRO A 262 -17.53 0.85 -15.81
N ARG A 263 -18.40 1.82 -15.49
CA ARG A 263 -18.93 2.72 -16.52
C ARG A 263 -17.80 3.63 -16.99
N ASN A 264 -17.90 4.15 -18.21
CA ASN A 264 -16.99 5.19 -18.66
C ASN A 264 -17.11 6.41 -17.72
N VAL A 265 -16.11 6.61 -16.88
CA VAL A 265 -15.98 7.80 -16.04
C VAL A 265 -15.23 8.84 -16.86
N GLU A 266 -15.88 9.93 -17.23
CA GLU A 266 -15.17 11.13 -17.69
C GLU A 266 -14.35 11.68 -16.51
N THR A 267 -13.10 12.05 -16.77
CA THR A 267 -12.14 12.44 -15.73
C THR A 267 -12.65 13.63 -14.92
N LEU A 268 -13.00 13.37 -13.66
CA LEU A 268 -13.37 14.35 -12.65
C LEU A 268 -12.55 14.05 -11.40
N HIS A 269 -12.02 15.10 -10.77
CA HIS A 269 -11.16 15.00 -9.59
C HIS A 269 -11.95 14.44 -8.40
N LEU A 270 -11.44 13.37 -7.78
CA LEU A 270 -11.98 12.67 -6.62
C LEU A 270 -11.42 13.22 -5.31
N PHE A 271 -10.16 13.61 -5.30
CA PHE A 271 -9.49 14.04 -4.08
C PHE A 271 -9.88 15.47 -3.67
N PRO A 272 -9.93 15.77 -2.36
CA PRO A 272 -10.12 17.14 -1.91
C PRO A 272 -8.92 17.98 -2.33
N ALA A 273 -9.18 19.22 -2.75
CA ALA A 273 -8.12 20.19 -3.00
C ALA A 273 -7.25 20.35 -1.74
N GLN A 274 -5.93 20.32 -1.91
CA GLN A 274 -5.01 20.52 -0.81
C GLN A 274 -5.19 21.96 -0.29
N GLN A 275 -5.81 22.13 0.88
CA GLN A 275 -5.71 23.41 1.58
C GLN A 275 -4.24 23.56 1.97
N ILE A 276 -3.55 24.49 1.30
CA ILE A 276 -2.25 24.97 1.75
C ILE A 276 -2.53 25.60 3.11
N ASP A 277 -2.12 24.90 4.17
CA ASP A 277 -2.24 25.39 5.53
C ASP A 277 -1.39 26.66 5.64
N GLN A 278 -2.02 27.83 5.50
CA GLN A 278 -1.37 29.16 5.49
C GLN A 278 -0.60 29.42 6.79
N THR A 279 -0.83 28.61 7.82
CA THR A 279 -0.11 28.60 9.09
C THR A 279 1.40 28.32 8.90
N PHE A 280 1.79 27.55 7.89
CA PHE A 280 3.22 27.31 7.58
C PHE A 280 3.92 28.52 6.94
N GLN A 281 3.22 29.31 6.11
CA GLN A 281 3.81 30.53 5.53
C GLN A 281 4.02 31.63 6.57
N LEU A 282 3.11 31.75 7.55
CA LEU A 282 3.26 32.71 8.65
C LEU A 282 4.46 32.39 9.55
N GLN A 283 4.76 31.10 9.78
CA GLN A 283 5.97 30.72 10.55
C GLN A 283 7.28 31.01 9.81
N MET A 284 7.32 30.86 8.48
CA MET A 284 8.49 31.25 7.69
C MET A 284 8.69 32.77 7.61
N GLN A 285 7.61 33.56 7.47
CA GLN A 285 7.69 35.03 7.49
C GLN A 285 8.15 35.58 8.85
N MET A 286 7.81 34.91 9.95
CA MET A 286 8.29 35.28 11.29
C MET A 286 9.76 34.91 11.55
N GLN A 287 10.34 33.94 10.83
CA GLN A 287 11.77 33.61 10.94
C GLN A 287 12.65 34.52 10.06
N CYS A 288 12.17 34.96 8.89
CA CYS A 288 12.87 35.92 8.04
C CYS A 288 12.89 37.35 8.61
N THR A 289 11.97 37.70 9.50
CA THR A 289 11.94 39.03 10.15
C THR A 289 12.80 39.11 11.42
N LYS A 290 13.21 37.98 12.01
CA LYS A 290 14.09 37.96 13.19
C LYS A 290 15.59 38.02 12.86
N THR A 291 15.97 37.84 11.59
CA THR A 291 17.38 37.80 11.16
C THR A 291 17.87 39.09 10.49
N SER A 292 17.01 40.09 10.30
CA SER A 292 17.35 41.39 9.69
C SER A 292 17.54 42.55 10.69
N GLY A 293 17.58 42.25 12.00
CA GLY A 293 17.70 43.24 13.07
C GLY A 293 19.01 43.15 13.86
N SER A 294 20.16 43.22 13.22
CA SER A 294 21.43 43.54 13.91
C SER A 294 22.13 44.64 13.13
N LYS A 295 21.79 45.89 13.49
CA LYS A 295 22.51 47.08 13.07
C LYS A 295 23.90 47.07 13.71
N ALA A 296 24.90 47.29 12.86
CA ALA A 296 26.24 47.69 13.23
C ALA A 296 26.20 48.90 14.18
N ILE A 297 26.96 48.83 15.26
CA ILE A 297 27.43 49.99 16.00
C ILE A 297 28.95 49.92 15.92
N PHE A 298 29.52 50.78 15.09
CA PHE A 298 30.90 51.22 15.19
C PHE A 298 30.90 52.45 16.08
N GLU A 299 31.61 52.36 17.20
CA GLU A 299 32.38 53.44 17.84
C GLU A 299 33.40 52.79 18.78
#